data_AF-A0A7W0ML03-F1
#
_entry.id   AF-A0A7W0ML03-F1
#
_cell.length_a   1.000
_cell.length_b   1.000
_cell.length_c   1.000
_cell.angle_alpha   90.00
_cell.angle_beta   90.00
_cell.angle_gamma   90.00
#
_symmetry.space_group_name_H-M   'P 1'
#
loop_
_entity.id
_entity.type
_entity.pdbx_description
1 polymer ?
#
loop_
_entity_poly.entity_id
_entity_poly.type
_entity_poly.pdbx_seq_one_letter_code
_entity_poly.pdbx_strand_id
1 'polypeptide(L)' 'TPADESRGTSAAATTGETIAQVLVAGHGIEPQLAVQLVEETLAVAPRLVSAEDVRLALPAGDLPFDLVAAPAGLAALAF' A
#
# COMPACT_ATOMS: atom_id res chain seq x y z
N THR A 1 46.69 -6.26 -0.80
CA THR A 1 45.96 -6.97 0.26
C THR A 1 44.73 -6.15 0.60
N PRO A 2 43.52 -6.72 0.53
CA PRO A 2 42.27 -5.97 0.51
C PRO A 2 41.82 -5.58 1.92
N ALA A 3 41.18 -4.42 2.03
CA ALA A 3 40.50 -3.96 3.24
C ALA A 3 39.00 -4.22 3.09
N ASP A 4 38.52 -5.11 3.94
CA ASP A 4 37.26 -5.04 4.69
C ASP A 4 36.09 -4.25 4.05
N GLU A 5 35.26 -4.97 3.30
CA GLU A 5 33.86 -4.59 3.09
C GLU A 5 32.98 -5.64 3.79
N SER A 6 33.02 -5.62 5.12
CA SER A 6 31.94 -6.18 5.92
C SER A 6 30.95 -5.06 6.22
N ARG A 7 29.84 -5.02 5.47
CA ARG A 7 28.57 -4.46 5.97
C ARG A 7 27.39 -4.85 5.08
N GLY A 8 26.58 -5.74 5.63
CA GLY A 8 25.14 -5.76 5.38
C GLY A 8 24.73 -6.52 4.13
N THR A 9 24.78 -7.84 4.17
CA THR A 9 23.61 -8.55 3.66
C THR A 9 22.48 -8.17 4.62
N SER A 10 21.70 -7.15 4.26
CA SER A 10 20.39 -6.99 4.87
C SER A 10 19.58 -8.16 4.33
N ALA A 11 19.72 -9.31 4.99
CA ALA A 11 18.75 -10.37 4.88
C ALA A 11 17.44 -9.72 5.29
N ALA A 12 16.68 -9.26 4.30
CA ALA A 12 15.28 -8.94 4.48
C ALA A 12 14.68 -10.25 4.96
N ALA A 13 14.57 -10.38 6.27
CA ALA A 13 13.86 -11.46 6.89
C ALA A 13 12.48 -11.42 6.26
N THR A 14 12.18 -12.40 5.42
CA THR A 14 10.83 -12.68 4.94
C THR A 14 10.04 -13.21 6.14
N THR A 15 9.86 -12.37 7.15
CA THR A 15 8.74 -12.45 8.06
C THR A 15 7.52 -12.44 7.15
N GLY A 16 6.73 -13.53 7.18
CA GLY A 16 5.62 -13.74 6.25
C GLY A 16 4.87 -12.44 6.01
N GLU A 17 4.80 -12.03 4.75
CA GLU A 17 4.40 -10.69 4.35
C GLU A 17 2.95 -10.44 4.78
N THR A 18 2.76 -9.73 5.89
CA THR A 18 1.44 -9.43 6.44
C THR A 18 0.91 -8.16 5.80
N ILE A 19 -0.25 -8.24 5.15
CA ILE A 19 -0.95 -7.08 4.60
C ILE A 19 -1.51 -6.27 5.77
N ALA A 20 -0.91 -5.11 6.03
CA ALA A 20 -1.34 -4.23 7.12
C ALA A 20 -2.56 -3.38 6.74
N GLN A 21 -2.66 -2.95 5.48
CA GLN A 21 -3.68 -2.03 4.99
C GLN A 21 -3.98 -2.31 3.51
N VAL A 22 -5.23 -2.09 3.10
CA VAL A 22 -5.70 -2.20 1.72
C VAL A 22 -6.39 -0.90 1.34
N LEU A 23 -5.90 -0.25 0.29
CA LEU A 23 -6.56 0.90 -0.33
C LEU A 23 -7.35 0.41 -1.55
N VAL A 24 -8.65 0.73 -1.58
CA VAL A 24 -9.52 0.45 -2.73
C VAL A 24 -9.87 1.78 -3.38
N ALA A 25 -9.45 1.96 -4.63
CA ALA A 25 -9.67 3.18 -5.41
C ALA A 25 -10.28 2.82 -6.78
N GLY A 26 -11.22 3.64 -7.25
CA GLY A 26 -11.91 3.44 -8.53
C GLY A 26 -13.43 3.64 -8.41
N HIS A 27 -14.14 3.37 -9.51
CA HIS A 27 -15.60 3.44 -9.57
C HIS A 27 -16.22 2.05 -9.74
N GLY A 28 -17.46 1.87 -9.26
CA GLY A 28 -18.24 0.65 -9.50
C GLY A 28 -18.07 -0.48 -8.47
N ILE A 29 -17.34 -0.23 -7.38
CA ILE A 29 -17.32 -1.13 -6.21
C ILE A 29 -17.83 -0.33 -5.00
N GLU A 30 -18.90 -0.81 -4.39
CA GLU A 30 -19.40 -0.24 -3.14
C GLU A 30 -18.45 -0.58 -1.97
N PRO A 31 -18.24 0.33 -1.00
CA PRO A 31 -17.30 0.11 0.10
C PRO A 31 -17.55 -1.20 0.89
N GLN A 32 -18.83 -1.56 1.10
CA GLN A 32 -19.20 -2.79 1.81
C GLN A 32 -18.87 -4.05 1.00
N LEU A 33 -19.01 -3.99 -0.33
CA LEU A 33 -18.63 -5.10 -1.21
C LEU A 33 -17.10 -5.29 -1.21
N ALA A 34 -16.34 -4.20 -1.23
CA ALA A 34 -14.89 -4.25 -1.11
C ALA A 34 -14.43 -4.94 0.19
N VAL A 35 -15.07 -4.61 1.31
CA VAL A 35 -14.80 -5.25 2.61
C VAL A 35 -15.06 -6.76 2.55
N GLN A 36 -16.20 -7.18 2.00
CA GLN A 36 -16.53 -8.61 1.87
C GLN A 36 -15.52 -9.36 1.01
N LEU A 37 -15.11 -8.78 -0.12
CA LEU A 37 -14.11 -9.40 -1.00
C LEU A 37 -12.76 -9.54 -0.32
N VAL A 38 -12.31 -8.52 0.42
CA VAL A 38 -11.06 -8.58 1.19
C VAL A 38 -11.15 -9.63 2.29
N GLU A 39 -12.29 -9.70 2.98
CA GLU A 39 -12.51 -10.70 4.03
C GLU A 39 -12.48 -12.13 3.50
N GLU A 40 -13.16 -12.39 2.38
CA GLU A 40 -13.16 -13.70 1.72
C GLU A 40 -11.76 -14.07 1.21
N THR A 41 -11.05 -13.11 0.60
CA THR A 41 -9.76 -13.36 -0.04
C THR A 41 -8.63 -13.58 0.96
N LEU A 42 -8.61 -12.78 2.02
CA LEU A 42 -7.51 -12.76 2.99
C LEU A 42 -7.85 -13.53 4.28
N ALA A 43 -9.09 -14.01 4.43
CA ALA A 43 -9.58 -14.67 5.64
C ALA A 43 -9.34 -13.84 6.93
N VAL A 44 -9.46 -12.51 6.81
CA VAL A 44 -9.35 -11.54 7.91
C VAL A 44 -10.59 -10.65 7.93
N ALA A 45 -10.95 -10.07 9.07
CA ALA A 45 -12.04 -9.11 9.15
C ALA A 45 -11.50 -7.66 9.08
N PRO A 46 -11.39 -7.03 7.90
CA PRO A 46 -10.86 -5.69 7.80
C PRO A 46 -11.86 -4.65 8.35
N ARG A 47 -11.32 -3.60 8.97
CA ARG A 47 -12.12 -2.43 9.34
C ARG A 47 -12.26 -1.52 8.13
N LEU A 48 -13.49 -1.16 7.77
CA LEU A 48 -13.75 -0.12 6.79
C LEU A 48 -13.32 1.25 7.35
N VAL A 49 -12.55 1.99 6.56
CA VAL A 49 -12.11 3.36 6.87
C VAL A 49 -12.46 4.23 5.68
N SER A 50 -13.16 5.34 5.91
CA SER A 50 -13.50 6.27 4.82
C SER A 50 -12.30 7.13 4.44
N ALA A 51 -12.25 7.57 3.19
CA ALA A 51 -11.19 8.45 2.70
C ALA A 51 -11.11 9.79 3.47
N GLU A 52 -12.27 10.29 3.92
CA GLU A 52 -12.39 11.53 4.71
C GLU A 52 -11.72 11.39 6.09
N ASP A 53 -11.87 10.23 6.74
CA ASP A 53 -11.28 9.97 8.06
C ASP A 53 -9.74 9.98 8.04
N VAL A 54 -9.15 9.62 6.90
CA VAL A 54 -7.70 9.58 6.70
C VAL A 54 -7.16 10.79 5.92
N ARG A 55 -8.02 11.78 5.64
CA ARG A 55 -7.69 12.97 4.82
C ARG A 55 -7.06 12.59 3.47
N LEU A 56 -7.45 11.44 2.91
CA LEU A 56 -6.99 10.97 1.62
C LEU A 56 -7.93 11.52 0.54
N ALA A 57 -7.47 12.52 -0.18
CA ALA A 57 -8.17 13.02 -1.36
C ALA A 57 -7.38 12.63 -2.60
N LEU A 58 -7.98 11.81 -3.46
CA LEU A 58 -7.43 11.53 -4.78
C LEU A 58 -7.91 12.62 -5.75
N PRO A 59 -7.02 13.24 -6.55
CA PRO A 59 -7.43 14.22 -7.55
C PRO A 59 -8.39 13.59 -8.56
N ALA A 60 -9.37 14.38 -9.01
CA ALA A 60 -10.28 13.95 -10.07
C ALA A 60 -9.52 13.87 -11.40
N GLY A 61 -9.39 12.66 -11.95
CA GLY A 61 -8.67 12.39 -13.20
C GLY A 61 -7.93 11.05 -13.15
N ASP A 62 -7.13 10.77 -14.18
CA ASP A 62 -6.25 9.62 -14.18
C ASP A 62 -5.15 9.81 -13.13
N LEU A 63 -5.15 8.92 -12.13
CA LEU A 63 -4.08 8.83 -11.16
C LEU A 63 -3.02 7.87 -11.74
N PRO A 64 -1.84 8.35 -12.17
CA PRO A 64 -0.82 7.46 -12.69
C PRO A 64 -0.41 6.47 -11.60
N PHE A 65 -0.44 5.17 -11.92
CA PHE A 65 -0.16 4.09 -10.97
C PHE A 65 1.19 4.26 -10.28
N ASP A 66 2.16 4.87 -10.96
CA ASP A 66 3.47 5.18 -10.42
C ASP A 66 3.42 6.07 -9.17
N LEU A 67 2.40 6.92 -9.00
CA LEU A 67 2.21 7.71 -7.78
C LEU A 67 1.64 6.89 -6.60
N VAL A 68 0.96 5.77 -6.88
CA VAL A 68 0.41 4.86 -5.86
C VAL A 68 1.42 3.79 -5.49
N ALA A 69 2.17 3.29 -6.47
CA ALA A 69 3.12 2.19 -6.32
C ALA A 69 4.55 2.67 -6.05
N ALA A 70 4.84 3.97 -6.15
CA ALA A 70 6.13 4.50 -5.73
C ALA A 70 6.34 4.25 -4.22
N PRO A 71 7.55 3.86 -3.79
CA PRO A 71 7.93 3.95 -2.38
C PRO A 71 7.61 5.37 -1.89
N ALA A 72 7.07 5.52 -0.68
CA ALA A 72 6.62 6.81 -0.15
C ALA A 72 7.65 7.96 -0.30
N GLY A 73 8.94 7.65 -0.37
CA GLY A 73 10.02 8.61 -0.62
C GLY A 73 10.14 9.14 -2.05
N LEU A 74 9.59 8.46 -3.06
CA LEU A 74 9.59 8.90 -4.47
C LEU A 74 8.34 9.73 -4.82
N ALA A 75 7.19 9.47 -4.19
CA ALA A 75 5.98 10.26 -4.38
C ALA A 75 6.15 11.73 -3.91
N ALA A 76 7.04 11.97 -2.93
CA ALA A 76 7.37 13.31 -2.43
C ALA A 76 8.20 14.17 -3.40
N LEU A 77 8.78 13.58 -4.45
CA LEU A 77 9.63 14.27 -5.43
C LEU A 77 8.90 14.62 -6.73
N ALA A 78 7.63 14.21 -6.87
CA ALA A 78 6.82 14.42 -8.07
C ALA A 78 5.98 15.73 -8.04
N PHE A 79 6.15 16.56 -7.01
CA PHE A 79 5.49 17.85 -6.83
C PHE A 79 6.49 18.99 -6.73
#